data_AF-A0A242C5Z7-F1
#
_entry.id   AF-A0A242C5Z7-F1
#
_cell.length_a   1.000
_cell.length_b   1.000
_cell.length_c   1.000
_cell.angle_alpha   90.00
_cell.angle_beta   90.00
_cell.angle_gamma   90.00
#
_symmetry.space_group_name_H-M   'P 1'
#
loop_
_entity.id
_entity.type
_entity.pdbx_description
1 polymer ?
#
loop_
_entity_poly.entity_id
_entity_poly.type
_entity_poly.pdbx_seq_one_letter_code
_entity_poly.pdbx_strand_id
1 'polypeptide(L)'
;MEKQGQNVKAITYQDIIELRDLMEKMASWQEPLAILDHFFEFRTGSINKKRIVKEYYARAQMFHAFYEDYNRLVEIGDELAMEMVRAEKVHTKYENKNDLD
;
A
#
# COMPACT_ATOMS: atom_id res chain seq x y z
N MET A 1 -28.21 5.50 35.46
CA MET A 1 -28.02 6.11 34.13
C MET A 1 -26.65 5.67 33.63
N GLU A 2 -26.62 4.55 32.92
CA GLU A 2 -25.38 4.02 32.35
C GLU A 2 -25.03 4.84 31.11
N LYS A 3 -23.94 5.62 31.19
CA LYS A 3 -23.29 6.15 30.00
C LYS A 3 -22.57 4.99 29.34
N GLN A 4 -23.24 4.31 28.42
CA GLN A 4 -22.58 3.50 27.41
C GLN A 4 -21.79 4.43 26.49
N GLY A 5 -20.65 4.92 27.00
CA GLY A 5 -19.64 5.55 26.19
C GLY A 5 -19.12 4.48 25.25
N GLN A 6 -19.58 4.52 24.01
CA GLN A 6 -18.95 3.79 22.92
C GLN A 6 -17.46 4.13 22.96
N ASN A 7 -16.65 3.24 23.52
CA ASN A 7 -15.21 3.30 23.40
C ASN A 7 -14.89 2.99 21.94
N VAL A 8 -15.02 4.02 21.10
CA VAL A 8 -14.51 4.02 19.74
C VAL A 8 -13.00 3.89 19.88
N LYS A 9 -12.54 2.66 19.72
CA LYS A 9 -11.15 2.16 19.69
C LYS A 9 -10.14 3.24 19.29
N ALA A 10 -9.15 3.52 20.15
CA ALA A 10 -8.11 4.48 19.81
C ALA A 10 -7.07 3.82 18.89
N ILE A 11 -7.23 4.02 17.58
CA ILE A 11 -6.13 3.87 16.61
C ILE A 11 -4.97 4.74 17.12
N THR A 12 -3.77 4.18 17.27
CA THR A 12 -2.67 4.98 17.81
C THR A 12 -2.26 6.03 16.78
N TYR A 13 -1.76 7.17 17.26
CA TYR A 13 -1.24 8.20 16.35
C TYR A 13 -0.11 7.64 15.47
N GLN A 14 0.66 6.67 15.96
CA GLN A 14 1.72 5.99 15.23
C GLN A 14 1.15 5.20 14.03
N ASP A 15 0.07 4.44 14.23
CA ASP A 15 -0.59 3.69 13.14
C ASP A 15 -1.09 4.64 12.04
N ILE A 16 -1.59 5.82 12.43
CA ILE A 16 -2.06 6.85 11.48
C ILE A 16 -0.89 7.41 10.67
N ILE A 17 0.26 7.66 11.31
CA ILE A 17 1.46 8.14 10.63
C ILE A 17 1.99 7.08 9.66
N GLU A 18 2.07 5.82 10.08
CA GLU A 18 2.57 4.72 9.23
C GLU A 18 1.67 4.48 8.02
N LEU A 19 0.35 4.55 8.19
CA LEU A 19 -0.60 4.49 7.08
C LEU A 19 -0.42 5.68 6.12
N ARG A 20 -0.21 6.89 6.64
CA ARG A 20 0.02 8.08 5.80
C ARG A 20 1.30 7.93 4.99
N ASP A 21 2.39 7.48 5.62
CA ASP A 21 3.68 7.29 4.96
C ASP A 21 3.60 6.18 3.89
N LEU A 22 2.81 5.12 4.13
CA LEU A 22 2.52 4.10 3.13
C LEU A 22 1.73 4.67 1.94
N MET A 23 0.71 5.49 2.23
CA MET A 23 -0.08 6.17 1.18
C MET A 23 0.77 7.13 0.35
N GLU A 24 1.69 7.87 0.96
CA GLU A 24 2.62 8.76 0.26
C GLU A 24 3.55 7.98 -0.66
N LYS A 25 4.08 6.83 -0.21
CA LYS A 25 4.91 5.95 -1.06
C LYS A 25 4.13 5.40 -2.24
N MET A 26 2.89 4.97 -2.05
CA MET A 26 2.03 4.54 -3.15
C MET A 26 1.72 5.69 -4.12
N ALA A 27 1.44 6.89 -3.60
CA ALA A 27 1.17 8.07 -4.42
C ALA A 27 2.39 8.49 -5.25
N SER A 28 3.61 8.29 -4.74
CA SER A 28 4.84 8.64 -5.45
C SER A 28 5.02 7.88 -6.79
N TRP A 29 4.34 6.73 -6.95
CA TRP A 29 4.34 5.97 -8.19
C TRP A 29 3.35 6.47 -9.25
N GLN A 30 2.45 7.41 -8.95
CA GLN A 30 1.48 7.92 -9.92
C GLN A 30 2.15 8.53 -11.17
N GLU A 31 3.15 9.41 -10.97
CA GLU A 31 3.83 10.09 -12.07
C GLU A 31 4.66 9.13 -12.95
N PRO A 32 5.50 8.22 -12.38
CA PRO A 32 6.16 7.17 -13.17
C PRO A 32 5.20 6.27 -13.95
N LEU A 33 4.03 5.92 -13.37
CA LEU A 33 3.04 5.08 -14.03
C LEU A 33 2.33 5.80 -15.18
N ALA A 34 2.05 7.09 -15.04
CA ALA A 34 1.50 7.91 -16.12
C ALA A 34 2.46 7.98 -17.32
N ILE A 35 3.77 8.05 -17.06
CA ILE A 35 4.80 7.96 -18.09
C ILE A 35 4.73 6.58 -18.76
N LEU A 36 4.61 5.49 -18.01
CA LEU A 36 4.48 4.16 -18.62
C LEU A 36 3.24 4.05 -19.51
N ASP A 37 2.09 4.56 -19.07
CA ASP A 37 0.82 4.52 -19.80
C ASP A 37 0.92 5.25 -21.15
N HIS A 38 1.38 6.50 -21.16
CA HIS A 38 1.64 7.27 -22.39
C HIS A 38 2.64 6.59 -23.33
N PHE A 39 3.60 5.85 -22.79
CA PHE A 39 4.58 5.16 -23.61
C PHE A 39 4.00 3.89 -24.27
N PHE A 40 3.01 3.24 -23.67
CA PHE A 40 2.28 2.09 -24.23
C PHE A 40 1.12 2.49 -25.15
N GLU A 41 0.74 3.76 -25.20
CA GLU A 41 -0.22 4.28 -26.17
C GLU A 41 0.16 3.85 -27.61
N PHE A 42 -0.88 3.42 -28.33
CA PHE A 42 -0.74 2.74 -29.62
C PHE A 42 -0.08 3.66 -30.64
N ARG A 43 1.09 3.28 -31.16
CA ARG A 43 1.76 4.04 -32.22
C ARG A 43 1.10 3.78 -33.57
N THR A 44 0.21 4.68 -33.98
CA THR A 44 -0.29 4.74 -35.35
C THR A 44 0.76 5.41 -36.25
N GLY A 45 1.72 4.63 -36.76
CA GLY A 45 2.76 5.14 -37.67
C GLY A 45 3.81 4.10 -38.06
N SER A 46 4.73 4.48 -38.95
CA SER A 46 5.81 3.58 -39.41
C SER A 46 6.72 3.16 -38.25
N ILE A 47 6.81 1.86 -38.02
CA ILE A 47 7.52 1.23 -36.90
C ILE A 47 9.04 1.31 -37.11
N ASN A 48 9.73 2.12 -36.32
CA ASN A 48 11.20 2.06 -36.21
C ASN A 48 11.60 0.99 -35.18
N LYS A 49 11.88 -0.23 -35.65
CA LYS A 49 12.19 -1.40 -34.81
C LYS A 49 13.35 -1.16 -33.83
N LYS A 50 14.44 -0.50 -34.26
CA LYS A 50 15.59 -0.22 -33.38
C LYS A 50 15.22 0.70 -32.22
N ARG A 51 14.40 1.73 -32.51
CA ARG A 51 13.90 2.65 -31.49
C ARG A 51 12.99 1.93 -30.48
N ILE A 52 12.11 1.04 -30.98
CA ILE A 52 11.19 0.27 -30.15
C ILE A 52 11.95 -0.66 -29.19
N VAL A 53 12.98 -1.38 -29.66
CA VAL A 53 13.76 -2.28 -28.79
C VAL A 53 14.46 -1.51 -27.67
N LYS A 54 15.04 -0.34 -27.98
CA LYS A 54 15.72 0.48 -26.97
C LYS A 54 14.74 1.06 -25.94
N GLU A 55 13.60 1.56 -26.41
CA GLU A 55 12.54 2.06 -25.53
C GLU A 55 11.92 0.94 -24.70
N TYR A 56 11.74 -0.25 -25.26
CA TYR A 56 11.23 -1.43 -24.55
C TYR A 56 12.11 -1.79 -23.35
N TYR A 57 13.43 -1.78 -23.50
CA TYR A 57 14.35 -2.12 -22.42
C TYR A 57 14.25 -1.15 -21.24
N ALA A 58 14.23 0.16 -21.52
CA ALA A 58 14.05 1.19 -20.48
C ALA A 58 12.68 1.06 -19.77
N ARG A 59 11.62 0.76 -20.52
CA ARG A 59 10.26 0.54 -19.98
C ARG A 59 10.17 -0.73 -19.14
N ALA A 60 10.81 -1.81 -19.58
CA ALA A 60 10.85 -3.07 -18.83
C ALA A 60 11.56 -2.89 -17.48
N GLN A 61 12.65 -2.11 -17.43
CA GLN A 61 13.32 -1.77 -16.18
C GLN A 61 12.45 -0.94 -15.25
N MET A 62 11.76 0.08 -15.77
CA MET A 62 10.86 0.91 -14.96
C MET A 62 9.66 0.12 -14.43
N PHE A 63 9.06 -0.74 -15.27
CA PHE A 63 8.00 -1.65 -14.84
C PHE A 63 8.48 -2.63 -13.77
N HIS A 64 9.68 -3.21 -13.95
CA HIS A 64 10.23 -4.15 -12.98
C HIS A 64 10.47 -3.49 -11.62
N ALA A 65 11.06 -2.28 -11.60
CA ALA A 65 11.26 -1.52 -10.38
C ALA A 65 9.93 -1.18 -9.67
N PHE A 66 8.91 -0.77 -10.44
CA PHE A 66 7.56 -0.57 -9.90
C PHE A 66 6.98 -1.85 -9.31
N TYR A 67 7.04 -2.96 -10.06
CA TYR A 67 6.44 -4.23 -9.66
C TYR A 67 7.08 -4.78 -8.38
N GLU A 68 8.41 -4.70 -8.26
CA GLU A 68 9.12 -5.11 -7.05
C GLU A 68 8.75 -4.24 -5.84
N ASP A 69 8.76 -2.92 -5.99
CA ASP A 69 8.43 -2.03 -4.87
C ASP A 69 6.95 -2.10 -4.48
N TYR A 70 6.05 -2.24 -5.46
CA TYR A 70 4.62 -2.43 -5.21
C TYR A 70 4.36 -3.70 -4.39
N ASN A 71 4.93 -4.84 -4.79
CA ASN A 71 4.76 -6.09 -4.04
C ASN A 71 5.30 -5.98 -2.61
N ARG A 72 6.46 -5.34 -2.45
CA ARG A 72 7.04 -5.07 -1.13
C ARG A 72 6.13 -4.19 -0.27
N LEU A 73 5.55 -3.14 -0.84
CA LEU A 73 4.62 -2.24 -0.14
C LEU A 73 3.31 -2.95 0.22
N VAL A 74 2.82 -3.85 -0.63
CA VAL A 74 1.64 -4.69 -0.33
C VAL A 74 1.92 -5.63 0.84
N GLU A 75 3.07 -6.29 0.88
CA GLU A 75 3.47 -7.15 1.99
C GLU A 75 3.55 -6.37 3.32
N ILE A 76 4.22 -5.21 3.30
CA ILE A 76 4.29 -4.33 4.48
C ILE A 76 2.90 -3.88 4.93
N GLY A 77 2.03 -3.50 3.98
CA GLY A 77 0.67 -3.10 4.28
C GLY A 77 -0.16 -4.21 4.93
N ASP A 78 -0.01 -5.45 4.46
CA ASP A 78 -0.70 -6.62 5.01
C ASP A 78 -0.18 -6.94 6.43
N GLU A 79 1.14 -6.86 6.66
CA GLU A 79 1.73 -7.02 7.99
C GLU A 79 1.20 -5.98 8.99
N LEU A 80 1.18 -4.70 8.61
CA LEU A 80 0.65 -3.62 9.43
C LEU A 80 -0.84 -3.87 9.76
N ALA A 81 -1.64 -4.25 8.77
CA ALA A 81 -3.04 -4.58 8.99
C ALA A 81 -3.22 -5.78 9.93
N MET A 82 -2.39 -6.82 9.82
CA MET A 82 -2.41 -7.96 10.74
C MET A 82 -2.03 -7.57 12.17
N GLU A 83 -1.05 -6.70 12.36
CA GLU A 83 -0.66 -6.21 13.69
C GLU A 83 -1.79 -5.40 14.34
N MET A 84 -2.45 -4.53 13.57
CA MET A 84 -3.65 -3.83 14.06
C MET A 84 -4.75 -4.81 14.50
N VAL A 85 -5.03 -5.84 13.69
CA VAL A 85 -6.01 -6.90 14.03
C VAL A 85 -5.58 -7.73 15.25
N ARG A 86 -4.28 -8.02 15.41
CA ARG A 86 -3.75 -8.75 16.58
C ARG A 86 -3.84 -7.91 17.84
N ALA A 87 -3.49 -6.64 17.79
CA ALA A 87 -3.64 -5.70 18.90
C ALA A 87 -5.11 -5.68 19.38
N GLU A 88 -6.07 -5.64 18.46
CA GLU A 88 -7.50 -5.76 18.80
C GLU A 88 -7.84 -7.10 19.48
N LYS A 89 -7.31 -8.23 18.97
CA LYS A 89 -7.57 -9.59 19.50
C LYS A 89 -6.93 -9.85 20.87
N VAL A 90 -5.78 -9.26 21.15
CA VAL A 90 -5.08 -9.42 22.44
C VAL A 90 -5.85 -8.68 23.53
N HIS A 91 -6.32 -7.45 23.27
CA HIS A 91 -7.06 -6.67 24.26
C HIS A 91 -8.42 -7.30 24.62
N THR A 92 -9.16 -7.82 23.63
CA THR A 92 -10.44 -8.54 23.88
C THR A 92 -10.26 -9.78 24.76
N LYS A 93 -9.11 -10.47 24.72
CA LYS A 93 -8.85 -11.62 25.60
C LYS A 93 -8.52 -11.24 27.05
N TYR A 94 -7.99 -10.05 27.28
CA TYR A 94 -7.70 -9.55 28.63
C TYR A 94 -8.95 -8.97 29.30
N GLU A 95 -9.82 -8.29 28.57
CA GLU A 95 -11.11 -7.80 29.10
C GLU A 95 -12.02 -8.96 29.55
N ASN A 96 -12.13 -10.04 28.75
CA ASN A 96 -12.94 -11.21 29.12
C ASN A 96 -12.43 -12.00 30.35
N LYS A 97 -11.21 -11.74 30.83
CA LYS A 97 -10.65 -12.40 32.03
C LYS A 97 -10.91 -11.63 33.33
N ASN A 98 -11.25 -10.34 33.26
CA ASN A 98 -11.46 -9.50 34.43
C ASN A 98 -12.94 -9.45 34.90
N ASP A 99 -13.86 -10.10 34.17
CA ASP A 99 -15.28 -10.18 34.49
C ASP A 99 -15.70 -11.54 35.10
N LEU A 100 -14.74 -12.33 35.61
CA LEU A 100 -14.97 -13.69 36.12
C LEU A 100 -14.50 -13.95 37.56
N ASP A 101 -14.20 -12.90 38.35
CA ASP A 101 -13.98 -12.99 39.81
C ASP A 101 -15.02 -12.18 40.60
#